data_AF-H1Y0K5-F1
#
_entry.id   AF-H1Y0K5-F1
#
_cell.length_a   1.000
_cell.length_b   1.000
_cell.length_c   1.000
_cell.angle_alpha   90.00
_cell.angle_beta   90.00
_cell.angle_gamma   90.00
#
_symmetry.space_group_name_H-M   'P 1'
#
loop_
_entity.id
_entity.type
_entity.pdbx_description
1 polymer ?
#
loop_
_entity_poly.entity_id
_entity_poly.type
_entity_poly.pdbx_seq_one_letter_code
_entity_poly.pdbx_strand_id
1 'polypeptide(L)'
;MVINNKIMRHLITILLFFNGLPSLSQGFGLPGSHKQDQQQSERKNEKPGAKNDMHAAPNRLKKIKEIKTAYITKKLDLTAEQSGKFWPLYNKYQEEMFAIQAQIRMNNSPSQSNGKDQVLNELSLDEKKNNIKRHYATEFLKILPPEKVSLIYKSEKEFQDEVIKQMRERRNEADN
;
A
#
# COMPACT_ATOMS: atom_id res chain seq x y z
N MET A 1 -4.34 28.07 20.52
CA MET A 1 -2.90 27.97 20.21
C MET A 1 -2.74 27.00 19.04
N VAL A 2 -2.63 27.54 17.82
CA VAL A 2 -2.60 26.78 16.56
C VAL A 2 -1.14 26.44 16.25
N ILE A 3 -0.78 25.16 16.21
CA ILE A 3 0.53 24.72 15.73
C ILE A 3 0.33 23.80 14.51
N ASN A 4 0.30 24.47 13.35
CA ASN A 4 0.88 24.09 12.05
C ASN A 4 0.67 22.68 11.45
N ASN A 5 -0.49 22.50 10.79
CA ASN A 5 -0.73 21.52 9.71
C ASN A 5 -0.19 21.98 8.32
N LYS A 6 0.81 22.85 8.28
CA LYS A 6 1.26 23.49 7.02
C LYS A 6 2.36 22.70 6.28
N ILE A 7 3.12 21.85 7.00
CA ILE A 7 4.24 21.08 6.43
C ILE A 7 3.75 19.94 5.51
N MET A 8 2.60 19.31 5.83
CA MET A 8 2.01 18.23 5.02
C MET A 8 1.25 18.70 3.77
N ARG A 9 0.87 19.99 3.68
CA ARG A 9 0.29 20.56 2.45
C ARG A 9 1.34 20.81 1.37
N HIS A 10 2.61 20.98 1.73
CA HIS A 10 3.71 21.21 0.77
C HIS A 10 4.33 19.90 0.23
N LEU A 11 4.13 18.78 0.91
CA LEU A 11 4.49 17.45 0.40
C LEU A 11 3.63 17.02 -0.80
N ILE A 12 2.46 17.64 -0.99
CA ILE A 12 1.55 17.38 -2.12
C ILE A 12 1.93 18.23 -3.36
N THR A 13 2.60 19.37 -3.19
CA THR A 13 2.85 20.33 -4.30
C THR A 13 4.13 20.04 -5.10
N ILE A 14 5.06 19.23 -4.58
CA ILE A 14 6.33 18.90 -5.27
C ILE A 14 6.14 17.85 -6.40
N LEU A 15 4.95 17.29 -6.57
CA LEU A 15 4.64 16.27 -7.58
C LEU A 15 4.21 16.82 -8.97
N LEU A 16 4.40 18.11 -9.27
CA LEU A 16 3.91 18.69 -10.55
C LEU A 16 4.94 19.37 -11.46
N PHE A 17 6.24 19.32 -11.18
CA PHE A 17 7.24 19.78 -12.15
C PHE A 17 8.50 18.94 -12.02
N PHE A 18 8.70 17.97 -12.93
CA PHE A 18 9.94 17.79 -13.69
C PHE A 18 9.84 16.57 -14.63
N ASN A 19 10.31 16.78 -15.86
CA ASN A 19 10.55 15.85 -16.96
C ASN A 19 9.35 15.46 -17.85
N GLY A 20 9.17 16.27 -18.89
CA GLY A 20 8.58 15.82 -20.15
C GLY A 20 9.61 15.22 -21.10
N LEU A 21 9.11 14.50 -22.10
CA LEU A 21 9.52 14.63 -23.51
C LEU A 21 8.49 13.87 -24.38
N PRO A 22 7.88 14.49 -25.40
CA PRO A 22 7.03 13.81 -26.37
C PRO A 22 7.88 13.20 -27.49
N SER A 23 7.68 11.93 -27.80
CA SER A 23 8.24 11.30 -29.00
C SER A 23 7.46 11.76 -30.24
N LEU A 24 8.15 12.52 -31.09
CA LEU A 24 7.70 12.89 -32.43
C LEU A 24 7.87 11.68 -33.36
N SER A 25 6.78 11.19 -33.95
CA SER A 25 6.84 10.27 -35.09
C SER A 25 6.23 10.94 -36.31
N GLN A 26 7.04 11.13 -37.35
CA GLN A 26 6.62 11.51 -38.70
C GLN A 26 7.08 10.41 -39.68
N GLY A 27 6.23 10.13 -40.67
CA GLY A 27 6.54 9.38 -41.90
C GLY A 27 5.43 8.38 -42.26
N PHE A 28 4.43 8.72 -43.08
CA PHE A 28 4.34 8.78 -44.57
C PHE A 28 3.87 7.47 -45.25
N GLY A 29 2.75 7.55 -46.00
CA GLY A 29 2.25 6.61 -47.04
C GLY A 29 1.25 5.55 -46.53
N LEU A 30 0.06 5.30 -47.09
CA LEU A 30 -0.51 5.47 -48.45
C LEU A 30 -2.07 5.57 -48.41
N PRO A 31 -2.74 6.10 -49.46
CA PRO A 31 -4.20 6.22 -49.57
C PRO A 31 -4.89 5.21 -50.52
N GLY A 32 -6.18 4.94 -50.29
CA GLY A 32 -7.12 4.20 -51.17
C GLY A 32 -7.59 2.87 -50.54
N SER A 33 -8.87 2.45 -50.53
CA SER A 33 -10.05 2.78 -51.32
C SER A 33 -11.36 2.42 -50.57
N HIS A 34 -12.45 3.09 -50.99
CA HIS A 34 -13.87 2.96 -50.61
C HIS A 34 -14.41 1.56 -50.24
N LYS A 35 -15.34 1.55 -49.25
CA LYS A 35 -16.78 1.27 -49.48
C LYS A 35 -17.64 1.84 -48.35
N GLN A 36 -18.69 2.56 -48.75
CA GLN A 36 -19.74 3.13 -47.93
C GLN A 36 -21.00 2.26 -48.02
N ASP A 37 -21.80 2.32 -46.96
CA ASP A 37 -23.24 2.08 -46.87
C ASP A 37 -23.77 0.66 -46.60
N GLN A 38 -24.30 0.47 -45.38
CA GLN A 38 -25.74 0.40 -45.06
C GLN A 38 -25.89 0.54 -43.52
N GLN A 39 -26.55 1.60 -43.01
CA GLN A 39 -27.92 1.60 -42.42
C GLN A 39 -28.10 0.53 -41.32
N GLN A 40 -28.56 0.78 -40.09
CA GLN A 40 -29.56 1.74 -39.61
C GLN A 40 -29.59 1.78 -38.07
N SER A 41 -30.13 2.87 -37.55
CA SER A 41 -30.48 3.22 -36.17
C SER A 41 -30.77 2.11 -35.15
N GLU A 42 -30.07 2.18 -34.01
CA GLU A 42 -30.68 2.05 -32.68
C GLU A 42 -30.06 3.09 -31.74
N ARG A 43 -30.73 4.24 -31.53
CA ARG A 43 -30.47 5.08 -30.35
C ARG A 43 -31.02 4.34 -29.13
N LYS A 44 -30.22 3.45 -28.54
CA LYS A 44 -30.46 3.01 -27.17
C LYS A 44 -29.82 4.04 -26.25
N ASN A 45 -30.68 4.71 -25.49
CA ASN A 45 -30.32 5.57 -24.39
C ASN A 45 -29.39 4.83 -23.41
N GLU A 46 -28.08 5.04 -23.52
CA GLU A 46 -27.15 4.69 -22.44
C GLU A 46 -27.13 5.84 -21.43
N LYS A 47 -27.68 5.54 -20.26
CA LYS A 47 -27.48 6.31 -19.03
C LYS A 47 -25.98 6.48 -18.79
N PRO A 48 -25.46 7.65 -18.38
CA PRO A 48 -24.10 7.74 -17.87
C PRO A 48 -24.08 7.14 -16.46
N GLY A 49 -23.86 5.83 -16.38
CA GLY A 49 -23.87 5.07 -15.13
C GLY A 49 -22.65 4.17 -15.03
N ALA A 50 -21.94 4.30 -13.91
CA ALA A 50 -20.83 3.49 -13.43
C ALA A 50 -19.47 3.70 -14.14
N LYS A 51 -18.70 4.64 -13.60
CA LYS A 51 -17.24 4.63 -13.74
C LYS A 51 -16.74 3.30 -13.17
N ASN A 52 -16.04 2.53 -13.98
CA ASN A 52 -15.44 1.24 -13.60
C ASN A 52 -14.43 1.44 -12.46
N ASP A 53 -14.83 1.17 -11.22
CA ASP A 53 -13.96 1.21 -10.03
C ASP A 53 -13.05 -0.04 -9.88
N MET A 54 -12.98 -0.88 -10.92
CA MET A 54 -12.32 -2.20 -10.93
C MET A 54 -10.79 -2.13 -10.63
N HIS A 55 -10.16 -0.95 -10.76
CA HIS A 55 -8.71 -0.76 -10.50
C HIS A 55 -8.37 -0.02 -9.19
N ALA A 56 -9.35 0.30 -8.34
CA ALA A 56 -9.13 1.16 -7.18
C ALA A 56 -8.38 0.48 -6.01
N ALA A 57 -8.57 -0.84 -5.81
CA ALA A 57 -7.97 -1.60 -4.72
C ALA A 57 -6.42 -1.76 -4.81
N PRO A 58 -5.83 -2.19 -5.95
CA PRO A 58 -4.38 -2.31 -6.06
C PRO A 58 -3.67 -0.94 -5.96
N ASN A 59 -4.30 0.12 -6.47
CA ASN A 59 -3.73 1.47 -6.41
C ASN A 59 -3.67 2.01 -4.96
N ARG A 60 -4.70 1.72 -4.15
CA ARG A 60 -4.73 2.09 -2.73
C ARG A 60 -3.65 1.38 -1.92
N LEU A 61 -3.46 0.08 -2.12
CA LEU A 61 -2.41 -0.69 -1.42
C LEU A 61 -1.01 -0.18 -1.79
N LYS A 62 -0.77 0.11 -3.07
CA LYS A 62 0.50 0.70 -3.52
C LYS A 62 0.77 2.03 -2.84
N LYS A 63 -0.23 2.92 -2.81
CA LYS A 63 -0.11 4.23 -2.14
C LYS A 63 0.18 4.11 -0.64
N ILE A 64 -0.45 3.16 0.05
CA ILE A 64 -0.16 2.90 1.48
C ILE A 64 1.29 2.42 1.67
N LYS A 65 1.78 1.53 0.80
CA LYS A 65 3.18 1.07 0.85
C LYS A 65 4.16 2.23 0.63
N GLU A 66 3.92 3.10 -0.35
CA GLU A 66 4.75 4.28 -0.61
C GLU A 66 4.81 5.23 0.59
N ILE A 67 3.65 5.56 1.19
CA ILE A 67 3.58 6.40 2.39
C ILE A 67 4.33 5.74 3.55
N LYS A 68 4.17 4.42 3.72
CA LYS A 68 4.85 3.65 4.75
C LYS A 68 6.37 3.70 4.59
N THR A 69 6.87 3.44 3.38
CA THR A 69 8.30 3.53 3.07
C THR A 69 8.86 4.91 3.44
N ALA A 70 8.17 5.98 3.05
CA ALA A 70 8.57 7.34 3.41
C ALA A 70 8.54 7.58 4.94
N TYR A 71 7.51 7.09 5.63
CA TYR A 71 7.36 7.21 7.08
C TYR A 71 8.51 6.51 7.84
N ILE A 72 8.81 5.26 7.48
CA ILE A 72 9.88 4.47 8.09
C ILE A 72 11.25 5.11 7.80
N THR A 73 11.50 5.54 6.55
CA THR A 73 12.75 6.25 6.19
C THR A 73 12.98 7.46 7.09
N LYS A 74 11.94 8.30 7.28
CA LYS A 74 12.01 9.50 8.10
C LYS A 74 12.24 9.20 9.59
N LYS A 75 11.69 8.10 10.10
CA LYS A 75 11.75 7.74 11.53
C LYS A 75 13.08 7.11 11.93
N LEU A 76 13.71 6.35 11.03
CA LEU A 76 14.92 5.57 11.35
C LEU A 76 16.22 6.33 11.07
N ASP A 77 16.16 7.42 10.28
CA ASP A 77 17.32 8.24 9.91
C ASP A 77 18.51 7.37 9.45
N LEU A 78 18.27 6.56 8.42
CA LEU A 78 19.26 5.59 7.91
C LEU A 78 20.29 6.28 7.02
N THR A 79 21.57 5.93 7.19
CA THR A 79 22.61 6.31 6.23
C THR A 79 22.39 5.57 4.90
N ALA A 80 23.01 6.05 3.82
CA ALA A 80 22.90 5.38 2.51
C ALA A 80 23.33 3.90 2.57
N GLU A 81 24.40 3.58 3.31
CA GLU A 81 24.87 2.21 3.51
C GLU A 81 23.86 1.36 4.31
N GLN A 82 23.34 1.91 5.40
CA GLN A 82 22.33 1.23 6.23
C GLN A 82 21.05 0.97 5.43
N SER A 83 20.60 1.96 4.67
CA SER A 83 19.41 1.88 3.81
C SER A 83 19.53 0.75 2.78
N GLY A 84 20.69 0.63 2.12
CA GLY A 84 20.95 -0.43 1.14
C GLY A 84 20.81 -1.85 1.70
N LYS A 85 21.20 -2.07 2.96
CA LYS A 85 21.05 -3.36 3.65
C LYS A 85 19.66 -3.54 4.26
N PHE A 86 19.07 -2.47 4.76
CA PHE A 86 17.79 -2.47 5.47
C PHE A 86 16.59 -2.79 4.58
N TRP A 87 16.43 -2.10 3.45
CA TRP A 87 15.21 -2.24 2.64
C TRP A 87 14.96 -3.64 2.12
N PRO A 88 15.96 -4.38 1.60
CA PRO A 88 15.74 -5.77 1.18
C PRO A 88 15.26 -6.67 2.33
N LEU A 89 15.83 -6.50 3.52
CA LEU A 89 15.45 -7.29 4.70
C LEU A 89 14.06 -6.90 5.22
N TYR A 90 13.77 -5.60 5.28
CA TYR A 90 12.48 -5.07 5.70
C TYR A 90 11.35 -5.49 4.76
N ASN A 91 11.58 -5.52 3.45
CA ASN A 91 10.57 -5.96 2.49
C ASN A 91 10.20 -7.43 2.70
N LYS A 92 11.19 -8.32 2.90
CA LYS A 92 10.92 -9.73 3.21
C LYS A 92 10.16 -9.90 4.52
N TYR A 93 10.56 -9.17 5.56
CA TYR A 93 9.82 -9.12 6.83
C TYR A 93 8.35 -8.74 6.62
N GLN A 94 8.09 -7.71 5.81
CA GLN A 94 6.74 -7.24 5.51
C GLN A 94 5.92 -8.26 4.73
N GLU A 95 6.54 -8.99 3.78
CA GLU A 95 5.87 -10.04 3.01
C GLU A 95 5.45 -11.21 3.89
N GLU A 96 6.36 -11.73 4.71
CA GLU A 96 6.05 -12.80 5.66
C GLU A 96 5.00 -12.36 6.70
N MET A 97 5.11 -11.11 7.16
CA MET A 97 4.13 -10.56 8.09
C MET A 97 2.76 -10.38 7.45
N PHE A 98 2.70 -9.96 6.20
CA PHE A 98 1.46 -9.87 5.46
C PHE A 98 0.81 -11.25 5.27
N ALA A 99 1.61 -12.27 4.94
CA ALA A 99 1.14 -13.64 4.75
C ALA A 99 0.53 -14.23 6.03
N ILE A 100 1.21 -14.11 7.17
CA ILE A 100 0.66 -14.63 8.43
C ILE A 100 -0.58 -13.84 8.88
N GLN A 101 -0.62 -12.53 8.65
CA GLN A 101 -1.81 -11.72 8.96
C GLN A 101 -3.00 -12.09 8.06
N ALA A 102 -2.77 -12.52 6.81
CA ALA A 102 -3.83 -13.04 5.97
C ALA A 102 -4.40 -14.35 6.53
N GLN A 103 -3.54 -15.26 7.01
CA GLN A 103 -3.96 -16.51 7.65
C GLN A 103 -4.76 -16.25 8.94
N ILE A 104 -4.31 -15.31 9.79
CA ILE A 104 -5.05 -14.91 11.00
C ILE A 104 -6.44 -14.37 10.65
N ARG A 105 -6.56 -13.54 9.59
CA ARG A 105 -7.86 -13.06 9.13
C ARG A 105 -8.77 -14.18 8.62
N MET A 106 -8.20 -15.18 7.94
CA MET A 106 -8.95 -16.34 7.46
C MET A 106 -9.43 -17.22 8.62
N ASN A 107 -8.57 -17.45 9.62
CA ASN A 107 -8.90 -18.20 10.83
C ASN A 107 -10.07 -17.55 11.59
N ASN A 108 -10.09 -16.22 11.65
CA ASN A 108 -11.14 -15.44 12.32
C ASN A 108 -12.38 -15.18 11.45
N SER A 109 -12.47 -15.77 10.25
CA SER A 109 -13.65 -15.64 9.41
C SER A 109 -14.81 -16.47 9.99
N PRO A 110 -16.06 -15.94 10.02
CA PRO A 110 -17.24 -16.66 10.51
C PRO A 110 -17.55 -17.98 9.79
N SER A 111 -16.85 -18.26 8.69
CA SER A 111 -17.05 -19.45 7.87
C SER A 111 -16.36 -20.71 8.43
N GLN A 112 -15.59 -20.61 9.51
CA GLN A 112 -14.94 -21.77 10.15
C GLN A 112 -15.91 -22.42 11.16
N SER A 113 -16.28 -23.68 10.92
CA SER A 113 -17.37 -24.35 11.64
C SER A 113 -16.99 -25.01 12.97
N ASN A 114 -15.71 -24.98 13.37
CA ASN A 114 -15.24 -25.59 14.62
C ASN A 114 -14.44 -24.61 15.49
N GLY A 115 -15.04 -24.15 16.58
CA GLY A 115 -14.41 -23.21 17.51
C GLY A 115 -13.15 -23.75 18.20
N LYS A 116 -13.06 -25.07 18.44
CA LYS A 116 -11.85 -25.68 19.03
C LYS A 116 -10.65 -25.56 18.09
N ASP A 117 -10.85 -25.91 16.82
CA ASP A 117 -9.78 -25.86 15.83
C ASP A 117 -9.37 -24.42 15.53
N GLN A 118 -10.33 -23.49 15.52
CA GLN A 118 -10.04 -22.07 15.38
C GLN A 118 -9.13 -21.54 16.50
N VAL A 119 -9.39 -21.91 17.76
CA VAL A 119 -8.54 -21.50 18.90
C VAL A 119 -7.15 -22.09 18.78
N LEU A 120 -7.03 -23.40 18.49
CA LEU A 120 -5.72 -24.05 18.35
C LEU A 120 -4.91 -23.47 17.18
N ASN A 121 -5.57 -23.18 16.06
CA ASN A 121 -4.95 -22.52 14.92
C ASN A 121 -4.50 -21.10 15.25
N GLU A 122 -5.28 -20.32 16.00
CA GLU A 122 -4.91 -18.97 16.42
C GLU A 122 -3.59 -18.99 17.20
N LEU A 123 -3.47 -19.90 18.19
CA LEU A 123 -2.24 -20.07 18.98
C LEU A 123 -1.05 -20.42 18.07
N SER A 124 -1.22 -21.36 17.13
CA SER A 124 -0.17 -21.72 16.19
C SER A 124 0.26 -20.56 15.27
N LEU A 125 -0.70 -19.74 14.81
CA LEU A 125 -0.42 -18.58 13.98
C LEU A 125 0.30 -17.47 14.76
N ASP A 126 -0.03 -17.27 16.03
CA ASP A 126 0.66 -16.33 16.90
C ASP A 126 2.10 -16.77 17.20
N GLU A 127 2.33 -18.06 17.42
CA GLU A 127 3.69 -18.61 17.55
C GLU A 127 4.51 -18.36 16.27
N LYS A 128 3.96 -18.66 15.10
CA LYS A 128 4.62 -18.40 13.80
C LYS A 128 4.95 -16.92 13.63
N LYS A 129 3.99 -16.04 13.94
CA LYS A 129 4.18 -14.59 13.90
C LYS A 129 5.29 -14.12 14.84
N ASN A 130 5.36 -14.66 16.06
CA ASN A 130 6.43 -14.34 17.00
C ASN A 130 7.80 -14.87 16.54
N ASN A 131 7.84 -16.04 15.91
CA ASN A 131 9.07 -16.59 15.34
C ASN A 131 9.59 -15.73 14.18
N ILE A 132 8.71 -15.26 13.28
CA ILE A 132 9.06 -14.29 12.22
C ILE A 132 9.68 -13.04 12.85
N LYS A 133 9.00 -12.43 13.84
CA LYS A 133 9.53 -11.24 14.54
C LYS A 133 10.90 -11.50 15.17
N ARG A 134 11.10 -12.64 15.82
CA ARG A 134 12.37 -13.00 16.45
C ARG A 134 13.49 -13.12 15.42
N HIS A 135 13.23 -13.84 14.31
CA HIS A 135 14.19 -14.01 13.23
C HIS A 135 14.65 -12.66 12.67
N TYR A 136 13.70 -11.82 12.28
CA TYR A 136 14.03 -10.53 11.70
C TYR A 136 14.62 -9.54 12.71
N ALA A 137 14.27 -9.61 13.99
CA ALA A 137 14.97 -8.84 15.02
C ALA A 137 16.46 -9.17 15.07
N THR A 138 16.82 -10.46 15.03
CA THR A 138 18.21 -10.90 14.97
C THR A 138 18.90 -10.44 13.69
N GLU A 139 18.24 -10.54 12.53
CA GLU A 139 18.83 -10.07 11.27
C GLU A 139 19.00 -8.54 11.22
N PHE A 140 18.05 -7.77 11.74
CA PHE A 140 18.17 -6.31 11.81
C PHE A 140 19.31 -5.87 12.74
N LEU A 141 19.51 -6.56 13.87
CA LEU A 141 20.61 -6.26 14.81
C LEU A 141 22.00 -6.49 14.20
N LYS A 142 22.13 -7.28 13.14
CA LYS A 142 23.41 -7.45 12.41
C LYS A 142 23.75 -6.25 11.52
N ILE A 143 22.75 -5.48 11.09
CA ILE A 143 22.92 -4.42 10.10
C ILE A 143 22.61 -3.01 10.65
N LEU A 144 22.00 -2.93 11.83
CA LEU A 144 21.58 -1.67 12.48
C LEU A 144 21.86 -1.69 13.99
N PRO A 145 22.13 -0.52 14.59
CA PRO A 145 22.22 -0.36 16.04
C PRO A 145 20.90 -0.75 16.75
N PRO A 146 20.94 -1.31 17.98
CA PRO A 146 19.76 -1.73 18.73
C PRO A 146 18.69 -0.64 18.87
N GLU A 147 19.08 0.62 19.01
CA GLU A 147 18.18 1.77 19.13
C GLU A 147 17.33 1.93 17.86
N LYS A 148 17.95 1.78 16.68
CA LYS A 148 17.25 1.82 15.40
C LYS A 148 16.37 0.59 15.20
N VAL A 149 16.79 -0.58 15.67
CA VAL A 149 15.97 -1.79 15.61
C VAL A 149 14.68 -1.63 16.43
N SER A 150 14.78 -1.07 17.64
CA SER A 150 13.61 -0.74 18.46
C SER A 150 12.67 0.25 17.75
N LEU A 151 13.24 1.25 17.07
CA LEU A 151 12.49 2.24 16.29
C LEU A 151 11.73 1.62 15.11
N ILE A 152 12.20 0.54 14.48
CA ILE A 152 11.46 -0.18 13.42
C ILE A 152 10.08 -0.59 13.93
N TYR A 153 10.03 -1.30 15.06
CA TYR A 153 8.78 -1.83 15.59
C TYR A 153 7.85 -0.74 16.12
N LYS A 154 8.43 0.28 16.77
CA LYS A 154 7.67 1.44 17.24
C LYS A 154 7.04 2.21 16.08
N SER A 155 7.83 2.52 15.05
CA SER A 155 7.36 3.26 13.87
C SER A 155 6.32 2.48 13.07
N GLU A 156 6.45 1.16 12.96
CA GLU A 156 5.44 0.30 12.35
C GLU A 156 4.09 0.39 13.08
N LYS A 157 4.11 0.28 14.41
CA LYS A 157 2.90 0.38 15.23
C LYS A 157 2.25 1.75 15.12
N GLU A 158 3.04 2.82 15.26
CA GLU A 158 2.56 4.19 15.09
C GLU A 158 1.93 4.40 13.71
N PHE A 159 2.56 3.89 12.66
CA PHE A 159 2.02 4.00 11.31
C PHE A 159 0.66 3.29 11.17
N GLN A 160 0.54 2.07 11.69
CA GLN A 160 -0.72 1.32 11.65
C GLN A 160 -1.83 2.04 12.43
N ASP A 161 -1.52 2.55 13.62
CA ASP A 161 -2.46 3.27 14.47
C ASP A 161 -2.97 4.55 13.76
N GLU A 162 -2.07 5.30 13.11
CA GLU A 162 -2.42 6.48 12.30
C GLU A 162 -3.25 6.15 11.05
N VAL A 163 -2.92 5.08 10.32
CA VAL A 163 -3.70 4.65 9.16
C VAL A 163 -5.12 4.26 9.57
N ILE A 164 -5.27 3.51 10.67
CA ILE A 164 -6.58 3.12 11.20
C ILE A 164 -7.38 4.35 11.62
N LYS A 165 -6.74 5.30 12.32
CA LYS A 165 -7.39 6.55 12.74
C LYS A 165 -7.93 7.33 11.54
N GLN A 166 -7.12 7.56 10.52
CA GLN A 166 -7.55 8.27 9.31
C GLN A 166 -8.65 7.54 8.53
N MET A 167 -8.65 6.21 8.55
CA MET A 167 -9.72 5.42 7.92
C MET A 167 -11.05 5.58 8.66
N ARG A 168 -11.03 5.72 9.99
CA ARG A 168 -12.22 5.97 10.81
C ARG A 168 -12.75 7.39 10.62
N GLU A 169 -11.87 8.39 10.63
CA GLU A 169 -12.24 9.81 10.44
C GLU A 169 -12.94 10.03 9.08
N ARG A 170 -12.38 9.49 8.00
CA ARG A 170 -13.01 9.56 6.66
C ARG A 170 -14.36 8.87 6.56
N ARG A 171 -14.63 7.85 7.37
CA ARG A 171 -15.95 7.19 7.40
C ARG A 171 -16.97 8.10 8.07
N ASN A 172 -16.63 8.68 9.21
CA ASN A 172 -17.51 9.56 9.95
C ASN A 172 -17.85 10.85 9.17
N GLU A 173 -16.92 11.36 8.37
CA GLU A 173 -17.16 12.51 7.47
C GLU A 173 -18.08 12.19 6.29
N ALA A 174 -18.16 10.92 5.86
CA ALA A 174 -19.01 10.51 4.75
C ALA A 174 -20.46 10.18 5.18
N ASP A 175 -20.66 9.88 6.46
CA ASP A 175 -21.96 9.55 7.05
C ASP A 175 -22.72 10.80 7.58
N ASN A 176 -22.13 12.00 7.46
CA ASN A 176 -22.66 13.29 7.91
C ASN A 176 -22.93 14.24 6.71
#